data_AF-A0A4R2BUT5-F1
#
_entry.id   AF-A0A4R2BUT5-F1
#
_cell.length_a   1.000
_cell.length_b   1.000
_cell.length_c   1.000
_cell.angle_alpha   90.00
_cell.angle_beta   90.00
_cell.angle_gamma   90.00
#
_symmetry.space_group_name_H-M   'P 1'
#
loop_
_entity.id
_entity.type
_entity.pdbx_description
1 polymer ?
#
loop_
_entity_poly.entity_id
_entity_poly.type
_entity_poly.pdbx_seq_one_letter_code
_entity_poly.pdbx_strand_id
1 'polypeptide(L)'
;MIAVNDAGLHKAPWADVLFWADQRWLEWNRGKLGLHTGQWKITRKRPHVDTGHDIKVMRFLPRGLSHHADAVGGWCGGSSAINLAYLLGSRVVVLLGFDMRPGNWHENHKLPPLPDQHRGKFVPTLEAMAPQLLRAGVTVVNTNPRSALRCFPFADIEELLAMDDLATLEREKYLAIWERDEYRRISPGMLERERAFKVCEMRAGQSLIDFGSGPARATKWFEEQGLNVIGVDIAPNAKETDVSVIEACLWDLPECIPPADYGYSCDVLEHIPTEKVDDVLGGISGRVKRSAYFRIATRPDRMGPKLLNKPLHLTVKSGEWWRRKVEEHFPLVDVIENTGRDVVLLARP
;
A
#
# COMPACT_ATOMS: atom_id res chain seq x y z
N MET A 1 4.31 -12.20 -6.98
CA MET A 1 4.41 -11.92 -8.44
C MET A 1 4.07 -13.16 -9.27
N ILE A 2 3.35 -13.00 -10.40
CA ILE A 2 3.09 -14.08 -11.37
C ILE A 2 3.81 -13.74 -12.68
N ALA A 3 4.72 -14.60 -13.13
CA ALA A 3 5.43 -14.44 -14.39
C ALA A 3 4.89 -15.42 -15.45
N VAL A 4 4.57 -14.91 -16.63
CA VAL A 4 3.94 -15.69 -17.71
C VAL A 4 4.98 -16.16 -18.73
N ASN A 5 4.97 -17.45 -19.05
CA ASN A 5 5.80 -18.05 -20.09
C ASN A 5 7.30 -17.72 -19.89
N ASP A 6 8.02 -17.34 -20.96
CA ASP A 6 9.46 -17.03 -20.95
C ASP A 6 9.85 -15.94 -19.92
N ALA A 7 8.92 -15.07 -19.52
CA ALA A 7 9.21 -14.07 -18.50
C ALA A 7 9.61 -14.75 -17.18
N GLY A 8 8.93 -15.83 -16.79
CA GLY A 8 9.24 -16.58 -15.57
C GLY A 8 10.46 -17.49 -15.68
N LEU A 9 11.11 -17.55 -16.85
CA LEU A 9 12.39 -18.24 -17.04
C LEU A 9 13.57 -17.27 -17.15
N HIS A 10 13.34 -16.05 -17.65
CA HIS A 10 14.41 -15.16 -18.09
C HIS A 10 14.37 -13.74 -17.52
N LYS A 11 13.17 -13.22 -17.21
CA LYS A 11 13.01 -11.84 -16.70
C LYS A 11 12.72 -11.78 -15.21
N ALA A 12 11.98 -12.77 -14.73
CA ALA A 12 11.61 -12.92 -13.33
C ALA A 12 11.59 -14.41 -12.92
N PRO A 13 12.72 -15.14 -13.03
CA PRO A 13 12.81 -16.52 -12.55
C PRO A 13 12.48 -16.69 -11.06
N TRP A 14 12.60 -15.62 -10.28
CA TRP A 14 12.25 -15.55 -8.85
C TRP A 14 10.79 -15.20 -8.56
N ALA A 15 9.93 -15.01 -9.57
CA ALA A 15 8.49 -14.79 -9.32
C ALA A 15 7.90 -15.93 -8.49
N ASP A 16 6.94 -15.68 -7.61
CA ASP A 16 6.31 -16.77 -6.81
C ASP A 16 5.63 -17.84 -7.67
N VAL A 17 5.12 -17.43 -8.83
CA VAL A 17 4.41 -18.29 -9.78
C VAL A 17 4.98 -18.15 -11.18
N LEU A 18 5.40 -19.27 -11.79
CA LEU A 18 5.52 -19.43 -13.24
C LEU A 18 4.19 -19.95 -13.79
N PHE A 19 3.56 -19.18 -14.68
CA PHE A 19 2.31 -19.55 -15.33
C PHE A 19 2.45 -19.73 -16.85
N TRP A 20 1.88 -20.81 -17.41
CA TRP A 20 1.77 -20.96 -18.87
C TRP A 20 0.42 -21.58 -19.30
N ALA A 21 0.01 -21.26 -20.53
CA ALA A 21 -1.36 -21.46 -21.00
C ALA A 21 -1.53 -22.52 -22.10
N ASP A 22 -0.45 -22.97 -22.73
CA ASP A 22 -0.49 -23.87 -23.88
C ASP A 22 0.60 -24.95 -23.81
N GLN A 23 0.37 -26.06 -24.52
CA GLN A 23 1.27 -27.22 -24.53
C GLN A 23 2.56 -26.98 -25.31
N ARG A 24 2.53 -26.13 -26.34
CA ARG A 24 3.70 -25.88 -27.21
C ARG A 24 4.78 -25.14 -26.44
N TRP A 25 4.38 -24.17 -25.62
CA TRP A 25 5.31 -23.48 -24.73
C TRP A 25 6.05 -24.46 -23.82
N LEU A 26 5.33 -25.43 -23.25
CA LEU A 26 5.94 -26.49 -22.44
C LEU A 26 6.88 -27.38 -23.27
N GLU A 27 6.48 -27.82 -24.46
CA GLU A 27 7.35 -28.61 -25.35
C GLU A 27 8.66 -27.89 -25.66
N TRP A 28 8.60 -26.58 -25.88
CA TRP A 28 9.77 -25.77 -26.21
C TRP A 28 10.68 -25.50 -25.01
N ASN A 29 10.11 -25.47 -23.79
CA ASN A 29 10.81 -24.98 -22.60
C ASN A 29 10.92 -25.99 -21.43
N ARG A 30 10.43 -27.23 -21.56
CA ARG A 30 10.44 -28.21 -20.46
C ARG A 30 11.81 -28.41 -19.80
N GLY A 31 12.89 -28.43 -20.58
CA GLY A 31 14.27 -28.56 -20.07
C GLY A 31 14.79 -27.33 -19.34
N LYS A 32 14.05 -26.22 -19.36
CA LYS A 32 14.40 -24.94 -18.71
C LYS A 32 13.52 -24.64 -17.49
N LEU A 33 12.56 -25.50 -17.15
CA LEU A 33 11.64 -25.24 -16.02
C LEU A 33 12.38 -25.08 -14.68
N GLY A 34 13.56 -25.69 -14.53
CA GLY A 34 14.43 -25.52 -13.37
C GLY A 34 15.05 -24.12 -13.23
N LEU A 35 15.02 -23.28 -14.28
CA LEU A 35 15.45 -21.88 -14.17
C LEU A 35 14.52 -21.06 -13.27
N HIS A 36 13.26 -21.45 -13.17
CA HIS A 36 12.31 -20.81 -12.29
C HIS A 36 12.49 -21.30 -10.85
N THR A 37 12.91 -20.39 -9.98
CA THR A 37 13.19 -20.62 -8.55
C THR A 37 11.99 -20.33 -7.65
N GLY A 38 10.91 -19.78 -8.21
CA GLY A 38 9.66 -19.55 -7.52
C GLY A 38 8.97 -20.82 -7.01
N GLN A 39 8.08 -20.61 -6.03
CA GLN A 39 7.39 -21.68 -5.31
C GLN A 39 6.49 -22.52 -6.23
N TRP A 40 5.76 -21.87 -7.16
CA TRP A 40 4.70 -22.53 -7.90
C TRP A 40 4.94 -22.53 -9.40
N LYS A 41 4.70 -23.69 -10.01
CA LYS A 41 4.60 -23.86 -11.47
C LYS A 41 3.17 -24.24 -11.78
N ILE A 42 2.43 -23.34 -12.43
CA ILE A 42 0.98 -23.47 -12.64
C ILE A 42 0.66 -23.43 -14.13
N THR A 43 -0.23 -24.32 -14.57
CA THR A 43 -0.72 -24.32 -15.95
C THR A 43 -2.20 -24.61 -16.02
N ARG A 44 -2.84 -24.18 -17.11
CA ARG A 44 -4.23 -24.56 -17.44
C ARG A 44 -4.32 -25.73 -18.43
N LYS A 45 -3.18 -26.33 -18.78
CA LYS A 45 -3.08 -27.47 -19.70
C LYS A 45 -2.24 -28.56 -19.07
N ARG A 46 -2.86 -29.71 -18.80
CA ARG A 46 -2.15 -30.87 -18.23
C ARG A 46 -0.91 -31.19 -19.09
N PRO A 47 0.29 -31.26 -18.48
CA PRO A 47 1.50 -31.73 -19.16
C PRO A 47 1.25 -33.10 -19.80
N HIS A 48 1.63 -33.24 -21.07
CA HIS A 48 1.55 -34.52 -21.80
C HIS A 48 2.89 -35.27 -21.79
N VAL A 49 3.90 -34.69 -21.13
CA VAL A 49 5.23 -35.26 -20.92
C VAL A 49 5.59 -35.16 -19.44
N ASP A 50 6.45 -36.06 -18.98
CA ASP A 50 7.11 -35.88 -17.70
C ASP A 50 8.03 -34.65 -17.75
N THR A 51 7.96 -33.84 -16.71
CA THR A 51 8.71 -32.60 -16.58
C THR A 51 9.74 -32.65 -15.46
N GLY A 52 9.68 -33.66 -14.57
CA GLY A 52 10.51 -33.73 -13.37
C GLY A 52 10.18 -32.65 -12.32
N HIS A 53 9.06 -31.94 -12.45
CA HIS A 53 8.65 -30.86 -11.55
C HIS A 53 7.21 -31.05 -11.05
N ASP A 54 6.94 -30.57 -9.83
CA ASP A 54 5.57 -30.45 -9.32
C ASP A 54 4.86 -29.29 -10.05
N ILE A 55 3.88 -29.64 -10.88
CA ILE A 55 3.11 -28.70 -11.68
C ILE A 55 1.65 -28.76 -11.26
N LYS A 56 1.11 -27.63 -10.79
CA LYS A 56 -0.31 -27.50 -10.49
C LYS A 56 -1.09 -27.23 -11.76
N VAL A 57 -2.15 -28.00 -11.98
CA VAL A 57 -3.00 -27.88 -13.18
C VAL A 57 -4.36 -27.32 -12.77
N MET A 58 -4.70 -26.16 -13.33
CA MET A 58 -6.00 -25.54 -13.16
C MET A 58 -6.93 -25.89 -14.33
N ARG A 59 -8.21 -26.05 -14.04
CA ARG A 59 -9.24 -26.25 -15.07
C ARG A 59 -9.38 -24.97 -15.90
N PHE A 60 -9.51 -25.10 -17.21
CA PHE A 60 -9.62 -23.96 -18.11
C PHE A 60 -11.07 -23.66 -18.47
N LEU A 61 -11.52 -22.44 -18.20
CA LEU A 61 -12.83 -21.93 -18.61
C LEU A 61 -12.64 -20.86 -19.70
N PRO A 62 -13.03 -21.12 -20.96
CA PRO A 62 -12.65 -20.27 -22.09
C PRO A 62 -13.41 -18.93 -22.18
N ARG A 63 -14.20 -18.56 -21.16
CA ARG A 63 -15.02 -17.36 -21.16
C ARG A 63 -14.95 -16.63 -19.81
N GLY A 64 -14.57 -15.36 -19.86
CA GLY A 64 -14.68 -14.43 -18.73
C GLY A 64 -13.77 -14.75 -17.55
N LEU A 65 -14.13 -14.18 -16.40
CA LEU A 65 -13.47 -14.36 -15.12
C LEU A 65 -14.07 -15.60 -14.42
N SER A 66 -13.21 -16.52 -13.99
CA SER A 66 -13.57 -17.64 -13.12
C SER A 66 -13.49 -17.23 -11.66
N HIS A 67 -14.47 -17.69 -10.88
CA HIS A 67 -14.52 -17.54 -9.42
C HIS A 67 -14.25 -18.86 -8.68
N HIS A 68 -14.00 -19.95 -9.40
CA HIS A 68 -13.70 -21.24 -8.79
C HIS A 68 -12.22 -21.36 -8.48
N ALA A 69 -11.89 -21.75 -7.24
CA ALA A 69 -10.51 -21.90 -6.79
C ALA A 69 -9.66 -22.88 -7.63
N ASP A 70 -10.31 -23.83 -8.31
CA ASP A 70 -9.67 -24.85 -9.16
C ASP A 70 -9.59 -24.48 -10.65
N ALA A 71 -10.11 -23.32 -11.07
CA ALA A 71 -10.28 -23.00 -12.49
C ALA A 71 -9.91 -21.56 -12.85
N VAL A 72 -9.19 -21.39 -13.96
CA VAL A 72 -8.86 -20.08 -14.53
C VAL A 72 -9.66 -19.80 -15.81
N GLY A 73 -10.14 -18.57 -15.89
CA GLY A 73 -10.77 -17.96 -17.05
C GLY A 73 -9.78 -17.37 -18.04
N GLY A 74 -10.28 -16.56 -18.97
CA GLY A 74 -9.49 -15.88 -20.00
C GLY A 74 -9.25 -16.67 -21.29
N TRP A 75 -8.37 -16.17 -22.15
CA TRP A 75 -8.06 -16.77 -23.45
C TRP A 75 -6.56 -16.93 -23.70
N CYS A 76 -5.74 -15.94 -23.35
CA CYS A 76 -4.27 -16.01 -23.43
C CYS A 76 -3.64 -16.23 -22.04
N GLY A 77 -2.33 -16.51 -22.02
CA GLY A 77 -1.55 -16.65 -20.78
C GLY A 77 -1.71 -15.44 -19.86
N GLY A 78 -1.64 -14.22 -20.41
CA GLY A 78 -1.83 -12.99 -19.65
C GLY A 78 -3.20 -12.88 -18.99
N SER A 79 -4.29 -13.12 -19.73
CA SER A 79 -5.65 -13.08 -19.16
C SER A 79 -5.90 -14.14 -18.09
N SER A 80 -5.38 -15.35 -18.26
CA SER A 80 -5.51 -16.39 -17.23
C SER A 80 -4.64 -16.09 -15.99
N ALA A 81 -3.49 -15.45 -16.17
CA ALA A 81 -2.66 -14.99 -15.05
C ALA A 81 -3.34 -13.88 -14.24
N ILE A 82 -4.06 -12.95 -14.89
CA ILE A 82 -4.89 -11.95 -14.19
C ILE A 82 -5.99 -12.64 -13.37
N ASN A 83 -6.66 -13.64 -13.93
CA ASN A 83 -7.64 -14.42 -13.17
C ASN A 83 -6.98 -15.16 -12.00
N LEU A 84 -5.78 -15.72 -12.19
CA LEU A 84 -5.05 -16.39 -11.12
C LEU A 84 -4.71 -15.42 -9.99
N ALA A 85 -4.23 -14.21 -10.29
CA ALA A 85 -4.00 -13.17 -9.29
C ALA A 85 -5.28 -12.87 -8.48
N TYR A 86 -6.41 -12.73 -9.18
CA TYR A 86 -7.72 -12.57 -8.53
C TYR A 86 -8.06 -13.73 -7.58
N LEU A 87 -7.87 -14.99 -8.01
CA LEU A 87 -8.16 -16.16 -7.17
C LEU A 87 -7.22 -16.29 -5.97
N LEU A 88 -6.01 -15.76 -6.07
CA LEU A 88 -5.05 -15.66 -4.98
C LEU A 88 -5.34 -14.47 -4.03
N GLY A 89 -6.41 -13.70 -4.27
CA GLY A 89 -6.87 -12.63 -3.37
C GLY A 89 -6.33 -11.24 -3.68
N SER A 90 -5.67 -11.03 -4.82
CA SER A 90 -5.17 -9.70 -5.19
C SER A 90 -6.29 -8.68 -5.36
N ARG A 91 -6.20 -7.55 -4.63
CA ARG A 91 -7.08 -6.38 -4.78
C ARG A 91 -6.55 -5.35 -5.78
N VAL A 92 -5.25 -5.36 -6.02
CA VAL A 92 -4.57 -4.56 -7.05
C VAL A 92 -3.73 -5.49 -7.92
N VAL A 93 -3.85 -5.35 -9.24
CA VAL A 93 -3.07 -6.10 -10.22
C VAL A 93 -2.36 -5.11 -11.14
N VAL A 94 -1.03 -5.11 -11.10
CA VAL A 94 -0.18 -4.27 -11.96
C VAL A 94 0.30 -5.11 -13.16
N LEU A 95 -0.07 -4.70 -14.37
CA LEU A 95 0.32 -5.39 -15.60
C LEU A 95 1.63 -4.82 -16.14
N LEU A 96 2.71 -5.58 -16.00
CA LEU A 96 4.02 -5.27 -16.57
C LEU A 96 4.22 -5.98 -17.91
N GLY A 97 4.51 -5.21 -18.97
CA GLY A 97 4.81 -5.75 -20.30
C GLY A 97 3.61 -6.20 -21.13
N PHE A 98 2.38 -5.86 -20.72
CA PHE A 98 1.16 -6.16 -21.47
C PHE A 98 0.97 -5.18 -22.63
N ASP A 99 1.55 -5.47 -23.80
CA ASP A 99 1.48 -4.61 -24.98
C ASP A 99 0.28 -4.92 -25.90
N MET A 100 -0.09 -6.20 -26.07
CA MET A 100 -1.19 -6.65 -26.95
C MET A 100 -1.13 -6.17 -28.41
N ARG A 101 0.02 -5.67 -28.86
CA ARG A 101 0.31 -5.45 -30.28
C ARG A 101 0.87 -6.74 -30.90
N PRO A 102 0.83 -6.91 -32.24
CA PRO A 102 1.41 -8.09 -32.87
C PRO A 102 2.91 -8.25 -32.57
N GLY A 103 3.31 -9.47 -32.19
CA GLY A 103 4.71 -9.82 -31.92
C GLY A 103 4.89 -10.45 -30.53
N ASN A 104 6.11 -10.89 -30.26
CA ASN A 104 6.57 -11.30 -28.93
C ASN A 104 7.75 -10.41 -28.53
N TRP A 105 7.98 -10.22 -27.23
CA TRP A 105 9.15 -9.47 -26.75
C TRP A 105 10.48 -10.25 -26.93
N HIS A 106 10.41 -11.52 -27.34
CA HIS A 106 11.54 -12.42 -27.58
C HIS A 106 11.36 -13.22 -28.87
N GLU A 107 12.45 -13.82 -29.36
CA GLU A 107 12.48 -14.61 -30.60
C GLU A 107 12.27 -16.13 -30.37
N ASN A 108 12.18 -16.59 -29.12
CA ASN A 108 12.04 -18.03 -28.79
C ASN A 108 10.74 -18.69 -29.30
N HIS A 109 9.79 -17.92 -29.84
CA HIS A 109 8.54 -18.46 -30.36
C HIS A 109 8.76 -19.08 -31.75
N LYS A 110 8.65 -20.41 -31.84
CA LYS A 110 9.06 -21.18 -33.03
C LYS A 110 8.05 -21.19 -34.18
N LEU A 111 6.90 -20.55 -34.02
CA LEU A 111 5.83 -20.50 -35.02
C LEU A 111 5.49 -19.04 -35.37
N PRO A 112 4.99 -18.77 -36.59
CA PRO A 112 4.48 -17.44 -36.89
C PRO A 112 3.26 -17.10 -36.01
N PRO A 113 3.06 -15.83 -35.64
CA PRO A 113 1.86 -15.40 -34.94
C PRO A 113 0.62 -15.68 -35.81
N LEU A 114 -0.45 -16.14 -35.19
CA LEU A 114 -1.72 -16.30 -35.90
C LEU A 114 -2.28 -14.92 -36.28
N PRO A 115 -2.83 -14.75 -37.50
CA PRO A 115 -3.47 -13.50 -37.89
C PRO A 115 -4.55 -13.09 -36.89
N ASP A 116 -4.59 -11.80 -36.56
CA ASP A 116 -5.60 -11.16 -35.71
C ASP A 116 -5.78 -11.76 -34.30
N GLN A 117 -4.82 -12.55 -33.80
CA GLN A 117 -4.97 -13.24 -32.51
C GLN A 117 -5.10 -12.26 -31.33
N HIS A 118 -4.32 -11.18 -31.34
CA HIS A 118 -4.34 -10.18 -30.28
C HIS A 118 -5.66 -9.39 -30.27
N ARG A 119 -6.02 -8.79 -31.41
CA ARG A 119 -7.20 -7.92 -31.54
C ARG A 119 -8.51 -8.71 -31.60
N GLY A 120 -8.54 -9.86 -32.26
CA GLY A 120 -9.75 -10.66 -32.43
C GLY A 120 -10.06 -11.61 -31.26
N LYS A 121 -9.08 -11.92 -30.39
CA LYS A 121 -9.29 -12.88 -29.28
C LYS A 121 -8.81 -12.40 -27.92
N PHE A 122 -7.58 -11.88 -27.83
CA PHE A 122 -6.97 -11.57 -26.52
C PHE A 122 -7.58 -10.33 -25.89
N VAL A 123 -7.61 -9.22 -26.64
CA VAL A 123 -8.16 -7.94 -26.19
C VAL A 123 -9.66 -8.05 -25.82
N PRO A 124 -10.55 -8.63 -26.66
CA PRO A 124 -11.97 -8.75 -26.33
C PRO A 124 -12.22 -9.56 -25.05
N THR A 125 -11.40 -10.57 -24.78
CA THR A 125 -11.52 -11.36 -23.56
C THR A 125 -11.15 -10.54 -22.32
N LEU A 126 -10.07 -9.76 -22.40
CA LEU A 126 -9.66 -8.87 -21.30
C LEU A 126 -10.66 -7.73 -21.08
N GLU A 127 -11.21 -7.17 -22.16
CA GLU A 127 -12.30 -6.19 -22.11
C GLU A 127 -13.54 -6.75 -21.41
N ALA A 128 -13.90 -8.01 -21.68
CA ALA A 128 -15.01 -8.66 -21.00
C ALA A 128 -14.73 -8.95 -19.50
N MET A 129 -13.46 -9.19 -19.14
CA MET A 129 -13.03 -9.44 -17.76
C MET A 129 -12.93 -8.16 -16.93
N ALA A 130 -12.53 -7.03 -17.52
CA ALA A 130 -12.32 -5.76 -16.82
C ALA A 130 -13.49 -5.32 -15.92
N PRO A 131 -14.76 -5.26 -16.39
CA PRO A 131 -15.87 -4.87 -15.53
C PRO A 131 -16.21 -5.93 -14.46
N GLN A 132 -15.85 -7.21 -14.67
CA GLN A 132 -16.06 -8.26 -13.67
C GLN A 132 -15.06 -8.12 -12.51
N LEU A 133 -13.79 -7.83 -12.83
CA LEU A 133 -12.74 -7.54 -11.86
C LEU A 133 -13.08 -6.29 -11.04
N LEU A 134 -13.53 -5.22 -11.70
CA LEU A 134 -13.95 -3.99 -11.01
C LEU A 134 -15.11 -4.26 -10.04
N ARG A 135 -16.15 -4.99 -10.46
CA ARG A 135 -17.28 -5.37 -9.56
C ARG A 135 -16.84 -6.26 -8.39
N ALA A 136 -15.77 -7.02 -8.56
CA ALA A 136 -15.18 -7.82 -7.48
C ALA A 136 -14.25 -7.00 -6.55
N GLY A 137 -14.13 -5.69 -6.76
CA GLY A 137 -13.25 -4.81 -5.98
C GLY A 137 -11.78 -5.04 -6.29
N VAL A 138 -11.46 -5.38 -7.55
CA VAL A 138 -10.08 -5.54 -8.03
C VAL A 138 -9.75 -4.42 -9.00
N THR A 139 -8.75 -3.63 -8.63
CA THR A 139 -8.17 -2.60 -9.50
C THR A 139 -7.08 -3.24 -10.36
N VAL A 140 -7.13 -3.00 -11.67
CA VAL A 140 -6.10 -3.45 -12.61
C VAL A 140 -5.54 -2.24 -13.34
N VAL A 141 -4.22 -2.08 -13.31
CA VAL A 141 -3.50 -1.00 -14.00
C VAL A 141 -2.48 -1.58 -14.97
N ASN A 142 -2.24 -0.92 -16.09
CA ASN A 142 -1.22 -1.30 -17.06
C ASN A 142 -0.07 -0.31 -17.06
N THR A 143 1.17 -0.80 -16.98
CA THR A 143 2.36 0.08 -16.94
C THR A 143 2.97 0.37 -18.32
N ASN A 144 2.38 -0.17 -19.38
CA ASN A 144 2.79 0.15 -20.74
C ASN A 144 1.79 1.15 -21.38
N PRO A 145 2.04 2.46 -21.35
CA PRO A 145 1.13 3.47 -21.94
C PRO A 145 0.94 3.30 -23.47
N ARG A 146 1.84 2.56 -24.13
CA ARG A 146 1.74 2.25 -25.57
C ARG A 146 0.89 1.00 -25.86
N SER A 147 0.44 0.26 -24.85
CA SER A 147 -0.32 -0.98 -25.04
C SER A 147 -1.56 -0.82 -25.93
N ALA A 148 -1.89 -1.78 -26.78
CA ALA A 148 -3.19 -1.87 -27.46
C ALA A 148 -4.33 -2.22 -26.50
N LEU A 149 -4.04 -2.67 -25.28
CA LEU A 149 -5.03 -2.99 -24.25
C LEU A 149 -5.46 -1.72 -23.52
N ARG A 150 -6.63 -1.18 -23.88
CA ARG A 150 -7.13 0.11 -23.35
C ARG A 150 -8.19 -0.01 -22.26
N CYS A 151 -8.65 -1.23 -21.95
CA CYS A 151 -9.71 -1.45 -20.96
C CYS A 151 -9.28 -1.28 -19.49
N PHE A 152 -8.00 -1.08 -19.24
CA PHE A 152 -7.44 -0.81 -17.92
C PHE A 152 -6.78 0.57 -17.90
N PRO A 153 -6.89 1.35 -16.82
CA PRO A 153 -6.13 2.59 -16.65
C PRO A 153 -4.62 2.32 -16.73
N PHE A 154 -3.88 3.34 -17.16
CA PHE A 154 -2.42 3.32 -17.16
C PHE A 154 -1.87 3.94 -15.88
N ALA A 155 -0.78 3.39 -15.38
CA ALA A 155 -0.02 3.93 -14.26
C ALA A 155 1.47 3.85 -14.57
N ASP A 156 2.26 4.81 -14.11
CA ASP A 156 3.70 4.75 -14.26
C ASP A 156 4.30 3.72 -13.27
N ILE A 157 5.23 2.89 -13.75
CA ILE A 157 5.80 1.85 -12.89
C ILE A 157 6.70 2.42 -11.81
N GLU A 158 7.44 3.49 -12.09
CA GLU A 158 8.31 4.12 -11.11
C GLU A 158 7.47 4.80 -10.02
N GLU A 159 6.33 5.42 -10.38
CA GLU A 159 5.38 5.93 -9.38
C GLU A 159 4.81 4.81 -8.49
N LEU A 160 4.42 3.69 -9.08
CA LEU A 160 3.88 2.55 -8.33
C LEU A 160 4.92 1.93 -7.38
N LEU A 161 6.17 1.81 -7.82
CA LEU A 161 7.27 1.32 -6.98
C LEU A 161 7.63 2.34 -5.90
N ALA A 162 7.67 3.63 -6.25
CA ALA A 162 7.94 4.71 -5.30
C ALA A 162 6.90 4.78 -4.18
N MET A 163 5.63 4.44 -4.46
CA MET A 163 4.58 4.41 -3.43
C MET A 163 4.82 3.31 -2.38
N ASP A 164 5.35 2.15 -2.79
CA ASP A 164 5.72 1.04 -1.89
C ASP A 164 7.04 1.35 -1.16
N ASP A 165 7.95 2.04 -1.84
CA ASP A 165 9.24 2.47 -1.30
C ASP A 165 9.11 3.64 -0.31
N LEU A 166 8.11 4.52 -0.45
CA LEU A 166 8.01 5.74 0.36
C LEU A 166 7.78 5.44 1.84
N ALA A 167 6.87 4.52 2.15
CA ALA A 167 6.65 4.08 3.53
C ALA A 167 7.90 3.42 4.13
N THR A 168 8.59 2.61 3.33
CA THR A 168 9.84 1.95 3.72
C THR A 168 10.97 2.97 3.97
N LEU A 169 11.15 3.94 3.06
CA LEU A 169 12.16 4.99 3.15
C LEU A 169 11.92 5.90 4.35
N GLU A 170 10.66 6.29 4.58
CA GLU A 170 10.29 7.10 5.73
C GLU A 170 10.48 6.32 7.03
N ARG A 171 10.09 5.04 7.05
CA ARG A 171 10.37 4.13 8.17
C ARG A 171 11.87 4.06 8.48
N GLU A 172 12.72 3.81 7.49
CA GLU A 172 14.18 3.77 7.66
C GLU A 172 14.75 5.09 8.17
N LYS A 173 14.26 6.21 7.65
CA LYS A 173 14.63 7.55 8.13
C LYS A 173 14.28 7.73 9.61
N TYR A 174 13.11 7.27 10.03
CA TYR A 174 12.70 7.38 11.43
C TYR A 174 13.42 6.38 12.34
N LEU A 175 13.65 5.15 11.90
CA LEU A 175 14.54 4.23 12.62
C LEU A 175 15.89 4.90 12.89
N ALA A 176 16.49 5.53 11.87
CA ALA A 176 17.79 6.19 11.98
C ALA A 176 17.78 7.45 12.88
N ILE A 177 16.72 8.27 12.87
CA ILE A 177 16.66 9.45 13.76
C ILE A 177 16.45 9.05 15.22
N TRP A 178 15.68 7.99 15.47
CA TRP A 178 15.43 7.48 16.82
C TRP A 178 16.66 6.82 17.46
N GLU A 179 17.68 6.45 16.69
CA GLU A 179 19.00 6.06 17.23
C GLU A 179 19.78 7.25 17.84
N ARG A 180 19.29 8.49 17.72
CA ARG A 180 19.96 9.69 18.23
C ARG A 180 19.36 10.13 19.56
N ASP A 181 20.15 10.05 20.63
CA ASP A 181 19.74 10.49 21.97
C ASP A 181 19.21 11.92 21.99
N GLU A 182 19.79 12.82 21.18
CA GLU A 182 19.35 14.21 21.11
C GLU A 182 17.92 14.36 20.59
N TYR A 183 17.48 13.47 19.70
CA TYR A 183 16.12 13.47 19.16
C TYR A 183 15.10 13.01 20.22
N ARG A 184 15.50 12.10 21.12
CA ARG A 184 14.67 11.55 22.20
C ARG A 184 14.37 12.51 23.36
N ARG A 185 15.11 13.61 23.47
CA ARG A 185 15.06 14.50 24.64
C ARG A 185 13.72 15.19 24.83
N ILE A 186 13.11 15.66 23.74
CA ILE A 186 11.87 16.43 23.78
C ILE A 186 10.76 15.60 23.15
N SER A 187 9.65 15.47 23.86
CA SER A 187 8.43 14.87 23.33
C SER A 187 7.35 15.96 23.19
N PRO A 188 7.06 16.42 21.97
CA PRO A 188 5.94 17.33 21.69
C PRO A 188 4.62 16.84 22.30
N GLY A 189 4.32 15.55 22.13
CA GLY A 189 3.14 14.93 22.73
C GLY A 189 3.11 15.03 24.26
N MET A 190 4.26 15.03 24.94
CA MET A 190 4.27 15.25 26.39
C MET A 190 3.95 16.70 26.77
N LEU A 191 4.29 17.69 25.94
CA LEU A 191 4.02 19.10 26.24
C LEU A 191 2.53 19.44 26.14
N GLU A 192 1.80 18.77 25.25
CA GLU A 192 0.38 19.07 24.96
C GLU A 192 -0.63 18.21 25.72
N ARG A 193 -0.20 17.11 26.34
CA ARG A 193 -1.10 16.07 26.89
C ARG A 193 -2.19 16.61 27.83
N GLU A 194 -1.84 17.52 28.74
CA GLU A 194 -2.77 18.09 29.71
C GLU A 194 -3.80 19.01 29.05
N ARG A 195 -3.35 19.81 28.07
CA ARG A 195 -4.21 20.70 27.30
C ARG A 195 -5.20 19.88 26.48
N ALA A 196 -4.72 18.85 25.77
CA ALA A 196 -5.56 17.95 24.99
C ALA A 196 -6.57 17.20 25.87
N PHE A 197 -6.14 16.64 27.01
CA PHE A 197 -7.01 15.97 27.96
C PHE A 197 -8.18 16.86 28.40
N LYS A 198 -7.86 18.12 28.72
CA LYS A 198 -8.85 19.12 29.16
C LYS A 198 -9.78 19.54 28.03
N VAL A 199 -9.23 19.91 26.87
CA VAL A 199 -9.98 20.47 25.73
C VAL A 199 -10.88 19.43 25.04
N CYS A 200 -10.44 18.17 25.00
CA CYS A 200 -11.27 17.07 24.53
C CYS A 200 -12.24 16.54 25.59
N GLU A 201 -12.20 17.08 26.82
CA GLU A 201 -13.03 16.65 27.96
C GLU A 201 -12.93 15.14 28.24
N MET A 202 -11.72 14.59 28.16
CA MET A 202 -11.47 13.16 28.31
C MET A 202 -11.76 12.67 29.73
N ARG A 203 -12.25 11.44 29.84
CA ARG A 203 -12.61 10.79 31.12
C ARG A 203 -12.11 9.35 31.14
N ALA A 204 -11.78 8.86 32.34
CA ALA A 204 -11.40 7.47 32.54
C ALA A 204 -12.44 6.49 31.97
N GLY A 205 -11.97 5.38 31.40
CA GLY A 205 -12.76 4.37 30.70
C GLY A 205 -13.00 4.66 29.20
N GLN A 206 -12.72 5.89 28.74
CA GLN A 206 -12.79 6.22 27.31
C GLN A 206 -11.52 5.77 26.57
N SER A 207 -11.59 5.73 25.25
CA SER A 207 -10.52 5.21 24.39
C SER A 207 -9.79 6.32 23.62
N LEU A 208 -8.48 6.15 23.41
CA LEU A 208 -7.65 7.11 22.67
C LEU A 208 -6.65 6.39 21.75
N ILE A 209 -6.52 6.88 20.52
CA ILE A 209 -5.42 6.51 19.62
C ILE A 209 -4.42 7.66 19.56
N ASP A 210 -3.16 7.36 19.83
CA ASP A 210 -2.03 8.29 19.72
C ASP A 210 -1.31 8.04 18.38
N PHE A 211 -1.61 8.86 17.38
CA PHE A 211 -1.10 8.75 16.00
C PHE A 211 0.27 9.44 15.88
N GLY A 212 1.32 8.63 15.69
CA GLY A 212 2.71 9.09 15.73
C GLY A 212 3.23 9.18 17.17
N SER A 213 3.00 8.13 17.95
CA SER A 213 3.23 8.10 19.41
C SER A 213 4.70 8.26 19.84
N GLY A 214 5.65 8.06 18.93
CA GLY A 214 7.08 8.18 19.17
C GLY A 214 7.53 7.33 20.38
N PRO A 215 8.10 7.93 21.44
CA PRO A 215 8.51 7.21 22.63
C PRO A 215 7.35 6.63 23.46
N ALA A 216 6.11 6.90 23.09
CA ALA A 216 4.88 6.51 23.80
C ALA A 216 4.78 7.05 25.24
N ARG A 217 5.53 8.10 25.58
CA ARG A 217 5.46 8.78 26.90
C ARG A 217 4.11 9.46 27.10
N ALA A 218 3.58 10.14 26.08
CA ALA A 218 2.27 10.79 26.15
C ALA A 218 1.15 9.75 26.20
N THR A 219 1.26 8.70 25.39
CA THR A 219 0.36 7.53 25.41
C THR A 219 0.30 6.91 26.81
N LYS A 220 1.45 6.71 27.47
CA LYS A 220 1.51 6.22 28.86
C LYS A 220 0.84 7.16 29.84
N TRP A 221 1.07 8.46 29.71
CA TRP A 221 0.41 9.42 30.58
C TRP A 221 -1.12 9.37 30.45
N PHE A 222 -1.66 9.21 29.23
CA PHE A 222 -3.09 9.04 29.00
C PHE A 222 -3.64 7.73 29.59
N GLU A 223 -2.87 6.63 29.50
CA GLU A 223 -3.19 5.36 30.18
C GLU A 223 -3.30 5.57 31.69
N GLU A 224 -2.37 6.31 32.29
CA GLU A 224 -2.36 6.65 33.72
C GLU A 224 -3.54 7.55 34.14
N GLN A 225 -4.14 8.31 33.20
CA GLN A 225 -5.41 9.02 33.42
C GLN A 225 -6.64 8.09 33.34
N GLY A 226 -6.43 6.79 33.14
CA GLY A 226 -7.48 5.77 33.05
C GLY A 226 -8.10 5.62 31.67
N LEU A 227 -7.45 6.10 30.60
CA LEU A 227 -7.91 5.87 29.23
C LEU A 227 -7.45 4.50 28.71
N ASN A 228 -8.27 3.89 27.86
CA ASN A 228 -7.89 2.73 27.07
C ASN A 228 -7.12 3.22 25.83
N VAL A 229 -5.79 3.11 25.85
CA VAL A 229 -4.93 3.73 24.83
C VAL A 229 -4.33 2.72 23.86
N ILE A 230 -4.14 3.16 22.61
CA ILE A 230 -3.31 2.48 21.62
C ILE A 230 -2.37 3.54 21.00
N GLY A 231 -1.06 3.29 21.05
CA GLY A 231 -0.10 4.06 20.27
C GLY A 231 0.03 3.50 18.86
N VAL A 232 0.28 4.36 17.88
CA VAL A 232 0.64 3.97 16.51
C VAL A 232 1.91 4.72 16.13
N ASP A 233 2.93 4.02 15.64
CA ASP A 233 4.14 4.67 15.13
C ASP A 233 4.77 3.85 14.00
N ILE A 234 5.50 4.52 13.10
CA ILE A 234 6.20 3.86 12.00
C ILE A 234 7.53 3.26 12.44
N ALA A 235 8.12 3.75 13.54
CA ALA A 235 9.43 3.36 14.02
C ALA A 235 9.35 2.63 15.37
N PRO A 236 9.40 1.28 15.38
CA PRO A 236 9.24 0.50 16.62
C PRO A 236 10.35 0.76 17.65
N ASN A 237 11.55 1.19 17.22
CA ASN A 237 12.65 1.53 18.12
C ASN A 237 12.43 2.85 18.88
N ALA A 238 11.41 3.64 18.54
CA ALA A 238 11.10 4.87 19.26
C ALA A 238 10.63 4.60 20.70
N LYS A 239 9.80 3.55 20.88
CA LYS A 239 9.07 3.23 22.12
C LYS A 239 9.99 3.07 23.34
N GLU A 240 9.60 3.70 24.45
CA GLU A 240 10.32 3.66 25.74
C GLU A 240 9.45 3.21 26.92
N THR A 241 8.16 2.97 26.69
CA THR A 241 7.19 2.57 27.74
C THR A 241 6.72 1.13 27.54
N ASP A 242 5.87 0.64 28.43
CA ASP A 242 5.22 -0.67 28.35
C ASP A 242 3.93 -0.69 27.51
N VAL A 243 3.30 0.49 27.30
CA VAL A 243 2.03 0.67 26.55
C VAL A 243 2.03 -0.01 25.19
N SER A 244 0.89 -0.59 24.79
CA SER A 244 0.72 -1.16 23.46
C SER A 244 0.91 -0.11 22.36
N VAL A 245 1.86 -0.38 21.46
CA VAL A 245 2.11 0.42 20.24
C VAL A 245 2.04 -0.52 19.05
N ILE A 246 1.27 -0.14 18.04
CA ILE A 246 1.18 -0.85 16.77
C ILE A 246 2.17 -0.18 15.81
N GLU A 247 3.08 -0.97 15.25
CA GLU A 247 3.95 -0.53 14.16
C GLU A 247 3.12 -0.41 12.88
N ALA A 248 2.93 0.82 12.39
CA ALA A 248 2.18 1.07 11.16
C ALA A 248 2.53 2.41 10.52
N CYS A 249 2.34 2.49 9.21
CA CYS A 249 2.38 3.73 8.46
C CYS A 249 1.02 4.45 8.56
N LEU A 250 1.02 5.76 8.83
CA LEU A 250 -0.24 6.49 9.06
C LEU A 250 -1.10 6.67 7.79
N TRP A 251 -0.51 6.64 6.60
CA TRP A 251 -1.26 6.64 5.33
C TRP A 251 -1.62 5.23 4.83
N ASP A 252 -1.34 4.21 5.64
CA ASP A 252 -1.71 2.81 5.40
C ASP A 252 -2.06 2.13 6.74
N LEU A 253 -3.02 2.72 7.46
CA LEU A 253 -3.40 2.22 8.78
C LEU A 253 -4.11 0.87 8.69
N PRO A 254 -3.66 -0.16 9.44
CA PRO A 254 -4.26 -1.48 9.37
C PRO A 254 -5.69 -1.50 9.90
N GLU A 255 -6.53 -2.35 9.30
CA GLU A 255 -7.94 -2.52 9.67
C GLU A 255 -8.13 -3.05 11.10
N CYS A 256 -7.10 -3.68 11.68
CA CYS A 256 -7.14 -4.22 13.03
C CYS A 256 -7.14 -3.15 14.14
N ILE A 257 -6.85 -1.88 13.82
CA ILE A 257 -6.91 -0.77 14.79
C ILE A 257 -8.39 -0.38 14.98
N PRO A 258 -8.98 -0.63 16.16
CA PRO A 258 -10.38 -0.32 16.40
C PRO A 258 -10.60 1.20 16.52
N PRO A 259 -11.77 1.73 16.15
CA PRO A 259 -12.10 3.13 16.39
C PRO A 259 -12.14 3.49 17.89
N ALA A 260 -11.62 4.66 18.24
CA ALA A 260 -11.54 5.19 19.60
C ALA A 260 -12.38 6.45 19.80
N ASP A 261 -12.65 6.82 21.06
CA ASP A 261 -13.34 8.06 21.40
C ASP A 261 -12.54 9.27 20.91
N TYR A 262 -11.22 9.25 21.12
CA TYR A 262 -10.34 10.37 20.81
C TYR A 262 -9.17 9.99 19.91
N GLY A 263 -8.73 10.95 19.09
CA GLY A 263 -7.46 10.92 18.39
C GLY A 263 -6.51 11.97 18.98
N TYR A 264 -5.23 11.64 19.08
CA TYR A 264 -4.17 12.54 19.52
C TYR A 264 -3.00 12.46 18.56
N SER A 265 -2.48 13.61 18.11
CA SER A 265 -1.31 13.66 17.23
C SER A 265 -0.58 14.99 17.42
N CYS A 266 0.71 14.95 17.75
CA CYS A 266 1.50 16.13 18.10
C CYS A 266 2.88 16.10 17.46
N ASP A 267 3.13 17.07 16.58
CA ASP A 267 4.30 17.20 15.71
C ASP A 267 4.53 15.93 14.86
N VAL A 268 3.52 15.59 14.06
CA VAL A 268 3.46 14.37 13.23
C VAL A 268 3.01 14.71 11.81
N LEU A 269 1.92 15.46 11.65
CA LEU A 269 1.32 15.69 10.33
C LEU A 269 2.24 16.47 9.37
N GLU A 270 3.08 17.36 9.89
CA GLU A 270 4.10 18.08 9.12
C GLU A 270 5.20 17.17 8.57
N HIS A 271 5.36 15.97 9.11
CA HIS A 271 6.29 14.97 8.64
C HIS A 271 5.74 14.09 7.52
N ILE A 272 4.42 14.12 7.31
CA ILE A 272 3.76 13.34 6.27
C ILE A 272 4.07 13.98 4.89
N PRO A 273 4.46 13.21 3.86
CA PRO A 273 4.55 13.71 2.49
C PRO A 273 3.24 14.38 2.06
N THR A 274 3.28 15.52 1.35
CA THR A 274 2.09 16.33 1.09
C THR A 274 0.98 15.56 0.37
N GLU A 275 1.36 14.65 -0.53
CA GLU A 275 0.49 13.75 -1.27
C GLU A 275 -0.16 12.63 -0.43
N LYS A 276 0.34 12.41 0.80
CA LYS A 276 -0.16 11.41 1.74
C LYS A 276 -0.99 12.00 2.88
N VAL A 277 -1.08 13.33 2.99
CA VAL A 277 -1.83 14.00 4.05
C VAL A 277 -3.31 13.61 4.04
N ASP A 278 -3.93 13.49 2.86
CA ASP A 278 -5.33 13.08 2.75
C ASP A 278 -5.57 11.65 3.21
N ASP A 279 -4.69 10.72 2.84
CA ASP A 279 -4.76 9.32 3.27
C ASP A 279 -4.67 9.22 4.81
N VAL A 280 -3.76 9.99 5.44
CA VAL A 280 -3.64 10.05 6.91
C VAL A 280 -4.89 10.64 7.55
N LEU A 281 -5.36 11.81 7.09
CA LEU A 281 -6.50 12.48 7.70
C LEU A 281 -7.80 11.67 7.55
N GLY A 282 -8.02 11.03 6.40
CA GLY A 282 -9.15 10.12 6.20
C GLY A 282 -9.04 8.87 7.07
N GLY A 283 -7.83 8.33 7.25
CA GLY A 283 -7.55 7.22 8.15
C GLY A 283 -7.83 7.53 9.62
N ILE A 284 -7.50 8.75 10.07
CA ILE A 284 -7.77 9.26 11.42
C ILE A 284 -9.26 9.55 11.59
N SER A 285 -9.90 10.26 10.66
CA SER A 285 -11.32 10.61 10.77
C SER A 285 -12.22 9.37 10.79
N GLY A 286 -11.89 8.33 10.02
CA GLY A 286 -12.56 7.02 10.07
C GLY A 286 -12.40 6.23 11.38
N ARG A 287 -11.51 6.65 12.29
CA ARG A 287 -11.20 5.96 13.56
C ARG A 287 -11.52 6.77 14.81
N VAL A 288 -11.89 8.03 14.69
CA VAL A 288 -12.18 8.92 15.83
C VAL A 288 -13.68 9.14 15.95
N LYS A 289 -14.25 8.91 17.14
CA LYS A 289 -15.70 9.01 17.38
C LYS A 289 -16.15 10.36 17.93
N ARG A 290 -15.29 11.08 18.68
CA ARG A 290 -15.66 12.33 19.36
C ARG A 290 -14.81 13.51 18.92
N SER A 291 -13.50 13.42 19.10
CA SER A 291 -12.60 14.52 18.70
C SER A 291 -11.17 14.06 18.48
N ALA A 292 -10.49 14.70 17.53
CA ALA A 292 -9.07 14.56 17.27
C ALA A 292 -8.34 15.86 17.63
N TYR A 293 -7.31 15.76 18.45
CA TYR A 293 -6.43 16.88 18.82
C TYR A 293 -5.16 16.83 17.99
N PHE A 294 -4.88 17.91 17.27
CA PHE A 294 -3.69 18.06 16.45
C PHE A 294 -2.84 19.23 16.93
N ARG A 295 -1.56 19.01 17.18
CA ARG A 295 -0.55 20.07 17.18
C ARG A 295 0.40 19.83 16.01
N ILE A 296 0.55 20.83 15.15
CA ILE A 296 1.28 20.70 13.89
C ILE A 296 2.26 21.86 13.76
N ALA A 297 3.55 21.58 13.59
CA ALA A 297 4.52 22.62 13.28
C ALA A 297 4.30 23.17 11.85
N THR A 298 4.32 24.49 11.72
CA THR A 298 4.13 25.20 10.44
C THR A 298 5.44 25.75 9.89
N ARG A 299 6.56 25.23 10.40
CA ARG A 299 7.94 25.67 10.11
C ARG A 299 8.83 24.46 9.80
N PRO A 300 9.96 24.66 9.08
CA PRO A 300 10.92 23.59 8.88
C PRO A 300 11.50 23.06 10.19
N ASP A 301 11.82 21.76 10.21
CA ASP A 301 12.52 21.16 11.33
C ASP A 301 14.00 21.55 11.35
N ARG A 302 14.62 21.36 12.51
CA ARG A 302 16.06 21.59 12.71
C ARG A 302 16.85 20.31 12.94
N MET A 303 16.20 19.25 13.40
CA MET A 303 16.87 18.03 13.86
C MET A 303 17.24 17.12 12.68
N GLY A 304 16.38 16.99 11.68
CA GLY A 304 16.65 16.26 10.46
C GLY A 304 17.89 16.77 9.73
N PRO A 305 17.90 18.05 9.30
CA PRO A 305 19.06 18.61 8.61
C PRO A 305 20.34 18.49 9.44
N LYS A 306 20.24 18.62 10.77
CA LYS A 306 21.39 18.51 11.67
C LYS A 306 21.91 17.08 11.86
N LEU A 307 21.03 16.09 12.00
CA LEU A 307 21.38 14.73 12.43
C LEU A 307 21.44 13.72 11.28
N LEU A 308 20.68 13.94 10.21
CA LEU A 308 20.57 13.05 9.05
C LEU A 308 20.89 13.73 7.71
N ASN A 309 21.19 15.05 7.71
CA ASN A 309 21.39 15.85 6.50
C ASN A 309 20.18 15.81 5.53
N LYS A 310 18.97 15.65 6.08
CA LYS A 310 17.70 15.58 5.34
C LYS A 310 16.57 16.16 6.19
N PRO A 311 15.57 16.86 5.60
CA PRO A 311 14.43 17.34 6.38
C PRO A 311 13.58 16.20 6.93
N LEU A 312 13.04 16.39 8.14
CA LEU A 312 11.99 15.55 8.71
C LEU A 312 10.61 16.13 8.41
N HIS A 313 10.43 17.45 8.42
CA HIS A 313 9.16 18.07 8.04
C HIS A 313 9.05 18.14 6.51
N LEU A 314 8.18 17.31 5.94
CA LEU A 314 7.94 17.20 4.50
C LEU A 314 6.82 18.15 4.04
N THR A 315 5.82 18.39 4.90
CA THR A 315 4.70 19.28 4.62
C THR A 315 4.74 20.50 5.53
N VAL A 316 5.50 21.52 5.11
CA VAL A 316 5.58 22.81 5.81
C VAL A 316 4.58 23.80 5.19
N LYS A 317 3.43 23.95 5.85
CA LYS A 317 2.33 24.81 5.40
C LYS A 317 1.82 25.68 6.55
N SER A 318 1.16 26.80 6.21
CA SER A 318 0.59 27.71 7.20
C SER A 318 -0.51 27.06 8.05
N GLY A 319 -0.77 27.59 9.24
CA GLY A 319 -1.87 27.10 10.09
C GLY A 319 -3.24 27.14 9.41
N GLU A 320 -3.49 28.16 8.59
CA GLU A 320 -4.74 28.27 7.80
C GLU A 320 -4.86 27.15 6.75
N TRP A 321 -3.74 26.76 6.12
CA TRP A 321 -3.73 25.64 5.19
C TRP A 321 -4.07 24.34 5.91
N TRP A 322 -3.45 24.08 7.07
CA TRP A 322 -3.73 22.89 7.86
C TRP A 322 -5.17 22.84 8.35
N ARG A 323 -5.70 23.96 8.84
CA ARG A 323 -7.11 24.06 9.23
C ARG A 323 -8.03 23.62 8.08
N ARG A 324 -7.89 24.24 6.90
CA ARG A 324 -8.72 23.89 5.73
C ARG A 324 -8.53 22.44 5.31
N LYS A 325 -7.31 21.93 5.39
CA LYS A 325 -7.01 20.55 5.04
C LYS A 325 -7.70 19.57 5.99
N VAL A 326 -7.75 19.87 7.28
CA VAL A 326 -8.50 19.06 8.27
C VAL A 326 -10.01 19.21 8.08
N GLU A 327 -10.52 20.38 7.69
CA GLU A 327 -11.95 20.61 7.38
C GLU A 327 -12.44 19.78 6.18
N GLU A 328 -11.56 19.32 5.29
CA GLU A 328 -11.93 18.39 4.20
C GLU A 328 -12.31 16.99 4.72
N HIS A 329 -11.87 16.62 5.93
CA HIS A 329 -12.04 15.27 6.51
C HIS A 329 -12.88 15.26 7.80
N PHE A 330 -13.00 16.41 8.48
CA PHE A 330 -13.77 16.59 9.70
C PHE A 330 -14.77 17.74 9.52
N PRO A 331 -16.08 17.52 9.76
CA PRO A 331 -17.09 18.56 9.59
C PRO A 331 -16.91 19.79 10.49
N LEU A 332 -16.29 19.63 11.66
CA LEU A 332 -16.07 20.72 12.61
C LEU A 332 -14.61 20.78 13.03
N VAL A 333 -13.96 21.93 12.82
CA VAL A 333 -12.56 22.17 13.19
C VAL A 333 -12.44 23.51 13.92
N ASP A 334 -12.08 23.45 15.20
CA ASP A 334 -11.76 24.64 15.99
C ASP A 334 -10.25 24.90 15.97
N VAL A 335 -9.85 26.15 15.75
CA VAL A 335 -8.46 26.58 15.95
C VAL A 335 -8.28 26.98 17.42
N ILE A 336 -7.59 26.14 18.18
CA ILE A 336 -7.33 26.37 19.61
C ILE A 336 -6.20 27.39 19.78
N GLU A 337 -5.16 27.29 18.96
CA GLU A 337 -4.01 28.19 18.98
C GLU A 337 -3.38 28.26 17.58
N ASN A 338 -2.90 29.43 17.17
CA ASN A 338 -2.09 29.59 15.97
C ASN A 338 -1.02 30.64 16.22
N THR A 339 0.22 30.20 16.35
CA THR A 339 1.36 31.07 16.71
C THR A 339 2.14 31.56 15.48
N GLY A 340 1.74 31.13 14.27
CA GLY A 340 2.54 31.26 13.05
C GLY A 340 3.77 30.34 13.01
N ARG A 341 4.06 29.60 14.08
CA ARG A 341 5.11 28.57 14.14
C ARG A 341 4.54 27.18 14.33
N ASP A 342 3.39 27.10 14.99
CA ASP A 342 2.64 25.90 15.28
C ASP A 342 1.14 26.25 15.21
N VAL A 343 0.32 25.28 14.79
CA VAL A 343 -1.14 25.38 14.86
C VAL A 343 -1.67 24.22 15.71
N VAL A 344 -2.64 24.54 16.57
CA VAL A 344 -3.36 23.57 17.40
C VAL A 344 -4.81 23.56 16.95
N LEU A 345 -5.27 22.38 16.54
CA LEU A 345 -6.62 22.16 16.01
C LEU A 345 -7.34 21.11 16.86
N LEU A 346 -8.64 21.32 17.05
CA LEU A 346 -9.54 20.34 17.60
C LEU A 346 -10.60 20.03 16.55
N ALA A 347 -10.54 18.81 15.99
CA ALA A 347 -11.46 18.36 14.96
C ALA A 347 -12.51 17.41 15.53
N ARG A 348 -13.73 17.43 15.02
CA ARG A 348 -14.83 16.54 15.44
C ARG A 348 -15.56 15.96 14.21
N PRO A 349 -15.94 14.67 14.24
CA PRO A 349 -16.73 14.03 13.19
C PRO A 349 -18.11 14.63 12.99
#